data_AF-A0A8H7VYZ8-F1
#
_entry.id   AF-A0A8H7VYZ8-F1
#
_cell.length_a   1.000
_cell.length_b   1.000
_cell.length_c   1.000
_cell.angle_alpha   90.00
_cell.angle_beta   90.00
_cell.angle_gamma   90.00
#
_symmetry.space_group_name_H-M   'P 1'
#
loop_
_entity.id
_entity.type
_entity.pdbx_description
1 polymer ?
#
loop_
_entity_poly.entity_id
_entity_poly.type
_entity_poly.pdbx_seq_one_letter_code
_entity_poly.pdbx_strand_id
1 'polypeptide(L)'
;MRLLQRPTLFIILTGLIYGVFSQNHYTTKVETDPSTGFSVEYFDTYKVLRNLITNQSYALVCCNSALDDFKTGYHAVVNTPLTNVGVETELESLPFFELLELKDVIKSAKPRANVTSPCFPDIADGPTNSSMVIDAIFTGKAVNGVVGANPQYISISAGSNELTPLQQSAWIIFVAHFFEKESYGQEIYELVKQMYNCHKKNLAKSGSKNIAWTTYDAVGKAWTIRSDKYLQTLVHDAGMKLIAPNNQSTIFQNTTEFHSALSKADFVIDDTPAANFKKDFAYTDWLKAGAYKPNNAASFIALKNVFRTDLLINADWPIRHSARADLAISDVIHMVYNTYEPSYNMNWLRTFAQMKRSGFVSSKTYPSCTNPVPRINTNICSMGPFEPNSTDINAANTATSNKGLSTGGKVGIAIGVIIGVAALVAFGVFKYKRRGKPVEGTFVKMNDI
;
A
#
# COMPACT_ATOMS: atom_id res chain seq x y z
N MET A 1 21.69 73.85 -53.35
CA MET A 1 21.37 73.02 -54.53
C MET A 1 22.51 72.02 -54.69
N ARG A 2 22.22 70.71 -54.50
CA ARG A 2 23.15 69.54 -54.53
C ARG A 2 24.27 69.56 -53.47
N LEU A 3 24.72 68.48 -52.86
CA LEU A 3 24.42 67.04 -52.78
C LEU A 3 25.35 66.53 -51.65
N LEU A 4 24.94 65.56 -50.85
CA LEU A 4 25.69 64.31 -50.61
C LEU A 4 25.09 63.51 -49.44
N GLN A 5 24.51 62.37 -49.81
CA GLN A 5 24.16 61.24 -48.95
C GLN A 5 25.39 60.68 -48.22
N ARG A 6 25.19 60.25 -46.98
CA ARG A 6 25.93 59.15 -46.34
C ARG A 6 24.95 58.20 -45.64
N PRO A 7 25.21 56.88 -45.62
CA PRO A 7 24.28 55.88 -45.15
C PRO A 7 24.38 55.69 -43.62
N THR A 8 23.23 55.53 -42.97
CA THR A 8 23.15 55.24 -41.53
C THR A 8 23.34 53.74 -41.29
N LEU A 9 24.35 53.43 -40.49
CA LEU A 9 24.75 52.12 -40.03
C LEU A 9 23.69 51.55 -39.07
N PHE A 10 23.10 50.38 -39.39
CA PHE A 10 22.26 49.61 -38.49
C PHE A 10 23.13 48.94 -37.43
N ILE A 11 23.02 49.39 -36.17
CA ILE A 11 23.64 48.72 -35.02
C ILE A 11 22.72 47.59 -34.59
N ILE A 12 23.15 46.34 -34.83
CA ILE A 12 22.52 45.14 -34.27
C ILE A 12 22.90 45.06 -32.79
N LEU A 13 21.94 45.37 -31.91
CA LEU A 13 22.06 45.16 -30.48
C LEU A 13 21.82 43.67 -30.19
N THR A 14 22.90 42.87 -30.14
CA THR A 14 22.85 41.50 -29.60
C THR A 14 22.64 41.58 -28.10
N GLY A 15 21.39 41.47 -27.67
CA GLY A 15 21.04 41.19 -26.28
C GLY A 15 21.47 39.77 -25.93
N LEU A 16 22.46 39.65 -25.04
CA LEU A 16 22.77 38.42 -24.33
C LEU A 16 21.53 38.00 -23.54
N ILE A 17 20.79 37.02 -24.05
CA ILE A 17 19.86 36.23 -23.27
C ILE A 17 20.73 35.41 -22.32
N TYR A 18 20.86 35.86 -21.06
CA TYR A 18 21.25 34.96 -19.99
C TYR A 18 20.15 33.90 -19.90
N GLY A 19 20.40 32.75 -20.55
CA GLY A 19 19.66 31.54 -20.25
C GLY A 19 19.90 31.22 -18.80
N VAL A 20 18.95 31.59 -17.94
CA VAL A 20 18.79 30.93 -16.65
C VAL A 20 18.38 29.51 -17.01
N PHE A 21 19.37 28.63 -17.17
CA PHE A 21 19.12 27.20 -17.10
C PHE A 21 18.56 26.95 -15.70
N SER A 22 17.23 26.85 -15.57
CA SER A 22 16.63 26.24 -14.38
C SER A 22 17.28 24.85 -14.29
N GLN A 23 18.09 24.64 -13.24
CA GLN A 23 18.54 23.31 -12.89
C GLN A 23 17.29 22.60 -12.39
N ASN A 24 16.64 21.84 -13.27
CA ASN A 24 15.58 20.93 -12.84
C ASN A 24 16.25 19.85 -11.97
N HIS A 25 16.19 20.02 -10.65
CA HIS A 25 16.83 19.11 -9.69
C HIS A 25 16.13 17.73 -9.65
N TYR A 26 14.97 17.57 -10.30
CA TYR A 26 14.26 16.31 -10.41
C TYR A 26 14.39 15.74 -11.84
N THR A 27 15.32 14.80 -11.98
CA THR A 27 15.54 14.04 -13.22
C THR A 27 14.45 13.02 -13.50
N THR A 28 13.73 12.58 -12.45
CA THR A 28 12.56 11.69 -12.57
C THR A 28 11.35 12.36 -11.93
N LYS A 29 10.29 12.52 -12.71
CA LYS A 29 8.97 12.97 -12.26
C LYS A 29 8.01 11.81 -12.39
N VAL A 30 7.24 11.53 -11.34
CA VAL A 30 6.18 10.54 -11.38
C VAL A 30 4.87 11.27 -11.61
N GLU A 31 4.19 10.94 -12.69
CA GLU A 31 2.83 11.41 -12.92
C GLU A 31 1.88 10.72 -11.92
N THR A 32 1.04 11.52 -11.27
CA THR A 32 0.04 11.02 -10.33
C THR A 32 -1.34 11.17 -10.95
N ASP A 33 -2.19 10.16 -10.81
CA ASP A 33 -3.60 10.26 -11.14
C ASP A 33 -4.34 10.82 -9.91
N PRO A 34 -4.94 12.03 -9.98
CA PRO A 34 -5.67 12.62 -8.86
C PRO A 34 -6.79 11.74 -8.31
N SER A 35 -7.31 10.78 -9.11
CA SER A 35 -8.30 9.81 -8.65
C SER A 35 -7.81 8.93 -7.50
N THR A 36 -6.49 8.82 -7.31
CA THR A 36 -5.84 8.07 -6.22
C THR A 36 -5.93 8.77 -4.85
N GLY A 37 -6.43 10.01 -4.80
CA GLY A 37 -6.62 10.76 -3.56
C GLY A 37 -5.43 11.63 -3.16
N PHE A 38 -4.42 11.76 -4.02
CA PHE A 38 -3.31 12.69 -3.83
C PHE A 38 -2.81 13.24 -5.17
N SER A 39 -2.02 14.32 -5.12
CA SER A 39 -1.33 14.88 -6.29
C SER A 39 0.05 15.41 -5.92
N VAL A 40 0.93 15.51 -6.92
CA VAL A 40 2.25 16.15 -6.78
C VAL A 40 2.46 17.21 -7.86
N GLU A 41 3.03 18.35 -7.46
CA GLU A 41 3.53 19.40 -8.34
C GLU A 41 5.03 19.56 -8.12
N TYR A 42 5.82 19.61 -9.20
CA TYR A 42 7.28 19.73 -9.15
C TYR A 42 7.74 21.14 -9.48
N PHE A 43 8.60 21.69 -8.64
CA PHE A 43 9.30 22.97 -8.84
C PHE A 43 10.81 22.71 -8.92
N ASP A 44 11.61 23.78 -9.09
CA ASP A 44 13.05 23.64 -9.24
C ASP A 44 13.72 23.05 -7.99
N THR A 45 13.35 23.51 -6.79
CA THR A 45 14.01 23.15 -5.52
C THR A 45 13.10 22.46 -4.49
N TYR A 46 11.84 22.22 -4.85
CA TYR A 46 10.86 21.59 -3.98
C TYR A 46 9.74 20.91 -4.76
N LYS A 47 8.96 20.09 -4.06
CA LYS A 47 7.71 19.50 -4.55
C LYS A 47 6.57 19.93 -3.64
N VAL A 48 5.38 20.11 -4.20
CA VAL A 48 4.16 20.26 -3.43
C VAL A 48 3.36 18.98 -3.54
N LEU A 49 3.27 18.26 -2.43
CA LEU A 49 2.47 17.04 -2.32
C LEU A 49 1.14 17.39 -1.63
N ARG A 50 0.02 16.97 -2.21
CA ARG A 50 -1.33 17.24 -1.66
C ARG A 50 -2.04 15.93 -1.36
N ASN A 51 -2.51 15.77 -0.13
CA ASN A 51 -3.55 14.80 0.21
C ASN A 51 -4.91 15.43 -0.14
N LEU A 52 -5.54 14.92 -1.21
CA LEU A 52 -6.80 15.45 -1.73
C LEU A 52 -8.01 14.99 -0.91
N ILE A 53 -7.86 13.94 -0.09
CA ILE A 53 -8.92 13.42 0.80
C ILE A 53 -9.08 14.33 2.02
N THR A 54 -7.97 14.75 2.62
CA THR A 54 -7.98 15.65 3.79
C THR A 54 -7.84 17.13 3.40
N ASN A 55 -7.62 17.42 2.12
CA ASN A 55 -7.30 18.74 1.59
C ASN A 55 -6.07 19.38 2.27
N GLN A 56 -5.02 18.58 2.46
CA GLN A 56 -3.78 19.01 3.11
C GLN A 56 -2.60 19.03 2.15
N SER A 57 -1.70 19.98 2.32
CA SER A 57 -0.59 20.29 1.41
C SER A 57 0.75 20.29 2.15
N TYR A 58 1.78 19.77 1.49
CA TYR A 58 3.11 19.58 2.05
C TYR A 58 4.16 20.10 1.08
N ALA A 59 5.07 20.95 1.55
CA ALA A 59 6.24 21.34 0.79
C ALA A 59 7.42 20.42 1.15
N LEU A 60 7.91 19.70 0.15
CA LEU A 60 9.04 18.78 0.26
C LEU A 60 10.24 19.46 -0.38
N VAL A 61 11.09 20.05 0.44
CA VAL A 61 12.23 20.87 0.04
C VAL A 61 13.46 19.97 -0.10
N CYS A 62 14.19 20.07 -1.21
CA CYS A 62 15.40 19.29 -1.42
C CYS A 62 16.68 20.11 -1.22
N CYS A 63 17.81 19.41 -1.22
CA CYS A 63 19.16 19.99 -1.31
C CYS A 63 19.53 20.93 -0.15
N ASN A 64 18.91 20.78 1.02
CA ASN A 64 19.08 21.65 2.19
C ASN A 64 18.80 23.13 1.88
N SER A 65 17.91 23.40 0.93
CA SER A 65 17.47 24.76 0.61
C SER A 65 16.80 25.40 1.84
N ALA A 66 16.89 26.73 1.97
CA ALA A 66 16.29 27.44 3.09
C ALA A 66 14.76 27.25 3.13
N LEU A 67 14.21 26.93 4.30
CA LEU A 67 12.77 26.76 4.49
C LEU A 67 12.02 28.09 4.62
N ASP A 68 12.74 29.22 4.71
CA ASP A 68 12.18 30.55 4.97
C ASP A 68 11.22 31.05 3.89
N ASP A 69 11.29 30.50 2.68
CA ASP A 69 10.40 30.85 1.58
C ASP A 69 9.03 30.16 1.69
N PHE A 70 8.86 29.20 2.62
CA PHE A 70 7.67 28.35 2.75
C PHE A 70 6.77 28.72 3.94
N LYS A 71 6.84 29.96 4.42
CA LYS A 71 6.20 30.43 5.67
C LYS A 71 4.67 30.30 5.75
N THR A 72 3.97 30.22 4.62
CA THR A 72 2.49 30.14 4.59
C THR A 72 2.01 29.20 3.47
N GLY A 73 0.83 28.60 3.65
CA GLY A 73 0.14 27.83 2.59
C GLY A 73 0.37 26.32 2.61
N TYR A 74 1.16 25.81 3.56
CA TYR A 74 1.44 24.39 3.74
C TYR A 74 1.14 23.95 5.15
N HIS A 75 0.65 22.72 5.29
CA HIS A 75 0.37 22.09 6.58
C HIS A 75 1.65 21.55 7.22
N ALA A 76 2.61 21.10 6.40
CA ALA A 76 3.96 20.82 6.83
C ALA A 76 4.99 21.17 5.74
N VAL A 77 6.17 21.55 6.18
CA VAL A 77 7.33 21.85 5.33
C VAL A 77 8.49 21.02 5.84
N VAL A 78 9.03 20.15 4.99
CA VAL A 78 10.07 19.17 5.38
C VAL A 78 11.21 19.14 4.37
N ASN A 79 12.42 18.89 4.87
CA ASN A 79 13.53 18.53 4.01
C ASN A 79 13.42 17.05 3.62
N THR A 80 13.65 16.73 2.35
CA THR A 80 13.75 15.34 1.87
C THR A 80 15.20 14.94 1.58
N PRO A 81 15.57 13.66 1.79
CA PRO A 81 14.75 12.60 2.38
C PRO A 81 14.61 12.76 3.91
N LEU A 82 13.45 12.37 4.47
CA LEU A 82 13.26 12.28 5.92
C LEU A 82 14.14 11.16 6.52
N THR A 83 14.56 11.31 7.78
CA THR A 83 15.51 10.37 8.42
C THR A 83 14.96 9.69 9.66
N ASN A 84 14.19 10.41 10.47
CA ASN A 84 13.59 9.90 11.70
C ASN A 84 12.10 10.21 11.67
N VAL A 85 11.26 9.19 11.49
CA VAL A 85 9.82 9.39 11.39
C VAL A 85 9.05 8.55 12.40
N GLY A 86 7.90 9.05 12.80
CA GLY A 86 6.91 8.34 13.60
C GLY A 86 5.64 8.04 12.81
N VAL A 87 4.87 7.06 13.27
CA VAL A 87 3.51 6.79 12.81
C VAL A 87 2.55 6.85 14.00
N GLU A 88 1.50 7.65 13.92
CA GLU A 88 0.48 7.74 14.95
C GLU A 88 -0.89 7.54 14.29
N THR A 89 -1.76 6.73 14.88
CA THR A 89 -3.13 6.44 14.41
C THR A 89 -3.25 5.70 13.07
N GLU A 90 -2.37 5.95 12.09
CA GLU A 90 -2.43 5.40 10.73
C GLU A 90 -1.40 4.28 10.54
N LEU A 91 -1.54 3.20 11.30
CA LEU A 91 -0.60 2.09 11.25
C LEU A 91 -0.58 1.41 9.87
N GLU A 92 -1.62 1.56 9.07
CA GLU A 92 -1.69 1.14 7.67
C GLU A 92 -0.66 1.79 6.75
N SER A 93 0.05 2.83 7.22
CA SER A 93 1.17 3.38 6.48
C SER A 93 2.40 2.48 6.51
N LEU A 94 2.59 1.72 7.60
CA LEU A 94 3.79 0.92 7.88
C LEU A 94 4.18 -0.05 6.74
N PRO A 95 3.26 -0.75 6.08
CA PRO A 95 3.60 -1.65 4.98
C PRO A 95 4.16 -0.93 3.76
N PHE A 96 3.82 0.33 3.52
CA PHE A 96 4.47 1.13 2.47
C PHE A 96 5.93 1.40 2.81
N PHE A 97 6.24 1.73 4.07
CA PHE A 97 7.64 1.87 4.52
C PHE A 97 8.41 0.56 4.37
N GLU A 98 7.80 -0.58 4.70
CA GLU A 98 8.44 -1.87 4.47
C GLU A 98 8.73 -2.10 2.99
N LEU A 99 7.75 -1.91 2.11
CA LEU A 99 7.90 -2.11 0.68
C LEU A 99 8.97 -1.18 0.07
N LEU A 100 9.11 0.03 0.60
CA LEU A 100 10.11 1.01 0.17
C LEU A 100 11.51 0.80 0.80
N GLU A 101 11.70 -0.24 1.61
CA GLU A 101 12.94 -0.52 2.36
C GLU A 101 13.29 0.59 3.37
N LEU A 102 12.27 1.19 3.97
CA LEU A 102 12.35 2.32 4.90
C LEU A 102 12.16 1.88 6.36
N LYS A 103 12.48 0.63 6.71
CA LYS A 103 12.27 0.15 8.08
C LYS A 103 13.10 0.93 9.11
N ASP A 104 14.31 1.32 8.76
CA ASP A 104 15.27 1.91 9.69
C ASP A 104 15.00 3.40 9.95
N VAL A 105 14.16 4.07 9.14
CA VAL A 105 13.73 5.47 9.38
C VAL A 105 12.55 5.54 10.34
N ILE A 106 11.77 4.46 10.51
CA ILE A 106 10.67 4.41 11.48
C ILE A 106 11.25 4.27 12.89
N LYS A 107 11.01 5.28 13.74
CA LYS A 107 11.53 5.33 15.11
C LYS A 107 10.47 5.09 16.17
N SER A 108 9.20 5.34 15.84
CA SER A 108 8.09 5.16 16.75
C SER A 108 6.79 4.81 16.03
N ALA A 109 5.91 4.05 16.68
CA ALA A 109 4.53 3.90 16.26
C ALA A 109 3.59 3.94 17.48
N LYS A 110 2.36 4.43 17.31
CA LYS A 110 1.39 4.52 18.40
C LYS A 110 -0.02 4.05 18.00
N PRO A 111 -0.64 3.15 18.79
CA PRO A 111 -0.02 2.39 19.88
C PRO A 111 0.90 1.29 19.30
N ARG A 112 2.13 1.17 19.82
CA ARG A 112 3.08 0.13 19.39
C ARG A 112 2.50 -1.27 19.50
N ALA A 113 1.63 -1.50 20.48
CA ALA A 113 0.96 -2.79 20.70
C ALA A 113 0.12 -3.26 19.50
N ASN A 114 -0.31 -2.35 18.62
CA ASN A 114 -1.08 -2.68 17.44
C ASN A 114 -0.21 -2.91 16.19
N VAL A 115 1.12 -2.79 16.27
CA VAL A 115 2.00 -3.07 15.14
C VAL A 115 2.12 -4.58 14.95
N THR A 116 1.60 -5.09 13.83
CA THR A 116 1.60 -6.52 13.49
C THR A 116 2.88 -6.98 12.83
N SER A 117 3.68 -6.03 12.33
CA SER A 117 4.86 -6.35 11.52
C SER A 117 6.06 -6.74 12.36
N PRO A 118 6.73 -7.87 12.04
CA PRO A 118 7.99 -8.24 12.69
C PRO A 118 9.16 -7.36 12.24
N CYS A 119 8.97 -6.46 11.27
CA CYS A 119 10.03 -5.59 10.76
C CYS A 119 10.31 -4.37 11.63
N PHE A 120 9.46 -4.11 12.63
CA PHE A 120 9.61 -3.00 13.57
C PHE A 120 9.69 -3.49 15.03
N PRO A 121 10.64 -4.39 15.38
CA PRO A 121 10.69 -4.98 16.70
C PRO A 121 11.11 -4.00 17.81
N ASP A 122 11.75 -2.86 17.48
CA ASP A 122 12.43 -2.00 18.47
C ASP A 122 12.01 -0.52 18.42
N ILE A 123 10.84 -0.21 17.84
CA ILE A 123 10.36 1.18 17.72
C ILE A 123 9.75 1.70 19.04
N ALA A 124 9.85 2.98 19.36
CA ALA A 124 9.21 3.54 20.56
C ALA A 124 7.66 3.52 20.46
N ASP A 125 6.98 3.48 21.62
CA ASP A 125 5.52 3.64 21.70
C ASP A 125 5.16 5.14 21.74
N GLY A 126 4.99 5.72 20.55
CA GLY A 126 4.77 7.15 20.36
C GLY A 126 6.04 8.00 20.19
N PRO A 127 5.88 9.26 19.73
CA PRO A 127 6.98 10.11 19.26
C PRO A 127 7.87 10.69 20.38
N THR A 128 7.72 10.24 21.62
CA THR A 128 8.42 10.78 22.79
C THR A 128 9.63 9.91 23.13
N ASN A 129 10.75 10.14 22.46
CA ASN A 129 12.04 9.76 23.00
C ASN A 129 12.91 11.02 23.11
N SER A 130 13.25 11.43 24.33
CA SER A 130 14.03 12.66 24.60
C SER A 130 15.45 12.63 24.04
N SER A 131 15.91 11.49 23.51
CA SER A 131 17.24 11.30 22.94
C SER A 131 17.31 11.37 21.41
N MET A 132 16.17 11.51 20.71
CA MET A 132 16.11 11.50 19.25
C MET A 132 15.09 12.51 18.71
N VAL A 133 15.50 13.33 17.76
CA VAL A 133 14.61 14.26 17.07
C VAL A 133 13.85 13.50 15.98
N ILE A 134 12.51 13.52 16.07
CA ILE A 134 11.61 13.01 15.02
C ILE A 134 11.34 14.14 14.03
N ASP A 135 11.67 13.94 12.77
CA ASP A 135 11.48 14.91 11.69
C ASP A 135 10.00 15.07 11.36
N ALA A 136 9.28 13.95 11.23
CA ALA A 136 7.86 13.97 10.92
C ALA A 136 7.08 12.79 11.51
N ILE A 137 5.78 13.00 11.73
CA ILE A 137 4.81 12.00 12.17
C ILE A 137 3.76 11.83 11.08
N PHE A 138 3.59 10.61 10.59
CA PHE A 138 2.50 10.21 9.72
C PHE A 138 1.26 9.90 10.57
N THR A 139 0.13 10.53 10.25
CA THR A 139 -1.09 10.48 11.06
C THR A 139 -2.35 10.66 10.21
N GLY A 140 -3.56 10.54 10.78
CA GLY A 140 -4.81 10.65 10.02
C GLY A 140 -5.16 12.09 9.67
N LYS A 141 -4.55 13.04 10.39
CA LYS A 141 -4.74 14.48 10.14
C LYS A 141 -3.49 15.27 10.52
N ALA A 142 -2.95 16.01 9.56
CA ALA A 142 -1.88 16.95 9.87
C ALA A 142 -2.42 18.10 10.73
N VAL A 143 -1.63 18.54 11.69
CA VAL A 143 -1.81 19.83 12.36
C VAL A 143 -0.99 20.88 11.63
N ASN A 144 -1.41 22.14 11.67
CA ASN A 144 -0.63 23.24 11.08
C ASN A 144 0.71 23.35 11.82
N GLY A 145 1.77 22.81 11.22
CA GLY A 145 3.12 22.87 11.77
C GLY A 145 3.69 24.27 11.65
N VAL A 146 4.54 24.66 12.61
CA VAL A 146 5.42 25.83 12.44
C VAL A 146 6.55 25.42 11.51
N VAL A 147 6.82 26.20 10.47
CA VAL A 147 7.93 25.93 9.55
C VAL A 147 9.25 25.82 10.34
N GLY A 148 10.00 24.73 10.10
CA GLY A 148 11.26 24.46 10.79
C GLY A 148 11.13 23.89 12.21
N ALA A 149 9.91 23.64 12.70
CA ALA A 149 9.70 22.90 13.95
C ALA A 149 9.66 21.38 13.72
N ASN A 150 10.11 20.60 14.69
CA ASN A 150 10.03 19.14 14.66
C ASN A 150 9.22 18.64 15.88
N PRO A 151 8.36 17.63 15.71
CA PRO A 151 8.02 16.95 14.46
C PRO A 151 7.02 17.75 13.61
N GLN A 152 7.15 17.65 12.28
CA GLN A 152 6.08 18.01 11.34
C GLN A 152 5.01 16.91 11.28
N TYR A 153 3.75 17.24 11.02
CA TYR A 153 2.68 16.25 10.93
C TYR A 153 2.21 16.10 9.48
N ILE A 154 2.17 14.87 8.99
CA ILE A 154 1.80 14.53 7.61
C ILE A 154 0.58 13.63 7.67
N SER A 155 -0.50 14.00 6.97
CA SER A 155 -1.65 13.12 6.87
C SER A 155 -1.43 12.05 5.82
N ILE A 156 -1.83 10.83 6.14
CA ILE A 156 -1.97 9.74 5.20
C ILE A 156 -3.43 9.29 5.20
N SER A 157 -3.94 8.89 4.03
CA SER A 157 -5.34 8.47 3.88
C SER A 157 -5.47 7.24 2.99
N ALA A 158 -4.42 6.41 3.01
CA ALA A 158 -4.34 5.17 2.24
C ALA A 158 -5.44 4.16 2.64
N GLY A 159 -5.95 4.23 3.88
CA GLY A 159 -7.07 3.41 4.35
C GLY A 159 -8.46 3.97 4.04
N SER A 160 -8.58 5.08 3.31
CA SER A 160 -9.88 5.72 3.07
C SER A 160 -10.88 4.79 2.35
N ASN A 161 -12.10 4.75 2.87
CA ASN A 161 -13.25 4.02 2.32
C ASN A 161 -13.75 4.57 0.98
N GLU A 162 -13.25 5.74 0.55
CA GLU A 162 -13.55 6.39 -0.73
C GLU A 162 -12.61 5.96 -1.86
N LEU A 163 -11.62 5.11 -1.57
CA LEU A 163 -10.63 4.62 -2.52
C LEU A 163 -10.94 3.18 -2.94
N THR A 164 -10.63 2.84 -4.19
CA THR A 164 -10.59 1.45 -4.64
C THR A 164 -9.34 0.75 -4.12
N PRO A 165 -9.23 -0.59 -4.15
CA PRO A 165 -8.04 -1.30 -3.70
C PRO A 165 -6.75 -0.81 -4.37
N LEU A 166 -6.77 -0.64 -5.70
CA LEU A 166 -5.62 -0.11 -6.42
C LEU A 166 -5.32 1.36 -6.10
N GLN A 167 -6.35 2.17 -5.81
CA GLN A 167 -6.14 3.54 -5.37
C GLN A 167 -5.48 3.58 -3.99
N GLN A 168 -5.88 2.72 -3.05
CA GLN A 168 -5.20 2.58 -1.75
C GLN A 168 -3.73 2.16 -1.92
N SER A 169 -3.44 1.17 -2.79
CA SER A 169 -2.05 0.72 -3.02
C SER A 169 -1.17 1.77 -3.71
N ALA A 170 -1.75 2.72 -4.45
CA ALA A 170 -1.01 3.81 -5.07
C ALA A 170 -0.38 4.78 -4.04
N TRP A 171 -0.84 4.77 -2.79
CA TRP A 171 -0.28 5.61 -1.72
C TRP A 171 1.18 5.27 -1.37
N ILE A 172 1.71 4.14 -1.85
CA ILE A 172 3.15 3.88 -1.80
C ILE A 172 3.94 4.99 -2.51
N ILE A 173 3.40 5.55 -3.59
CA ILE A 173 4.00 6.66 -4.34
C ILE A 173 3.96 7.94 -3.49
N PHE A 174 2.84 8.22 -2.81
CA PHE A 174 2.72 9.34 -1.88
C PHE A 174 3.81 9.28 -0.79
N VAL A 175 3.95 8.12 -0.13
CA VAL A 175 5.00 7.91 0.90
C VAL A 175 6.39 8.05 0.30
N ALA A 176 6.64 7.52 -0.91
CA ALA A 176 7.94 7.54 -1.55
C ALA A 176 8.51 8.94 -1.82
N HIS A 177 7.65 9.95 -2.02
CA HIS A 177 8.08 11.34 -2.25
C HIS A 177 8.88 11.91 -1.07
N PHE A 178 8.54 11.54 0.16
CA PHE A 178 9.24 12.01 1.37
C PHE A 178 10.66 11.44 1.53
N PHE A 179 11.01 10.43 0.73
CA PHE A 179 12.27 9.68 0.84
C PHE A 179 13.04 9.59 -0.47
N GLU A 180 12.67 10.39 -1.48
CA GLU A 180 13.31 10.41 -2.81
C GLU A 180 13.34 9.02 -3.47
N LYS A 181 12.27 8.24 -3.26
CA LYS A 181 12.10 6.87 -3.76
C LYS A 181 10.97 6.74 -4.78
N GLU A 182 10.56 7.82 -5.44
CA GLU A 182 9.36 7.86 -6.27
C GLU A 182 9.36 6.83 -7.39
N SER A 183 10.47 6.71 -8.12
CA SER A 183 10.63 5.70 -9.18
C SER A 183 10.47 4.28 -8.64
N TYR A 184 10.97 4.03 -7.42
CA TYR A 184 10.88 2.73 -6.78
C TYR A 184 9.47 2.44 -6.26
N GLY A 185 8.81 3.43 -5.65
CA GLY A 185 7.41 3.33 -5.26
C GLY A 185 6.49 3.07 -6.46
N GLN A 186 6.75 3.74 -7.59
CA GLN A 186 6.03 3.53 -8.85
C GLN A 186 6.24 2.10 -9.38
N GLU A 187 7.47 1.59 -9.36
CA GLU A 187 7.76 0.21 -9.80
C GLU A 187 6.99 -0.82 -8.97
N ILE A 188 7.01 -0.69 -7.64
CA ILE A 188 6.26 -1.59 -6.74
C ILE A 188 4.75 -1.49 -7.00
N TYR A 189 4.23 -0.27 -7.15
CA TYR A 189 2.81 -0.07 -7.45
C TYR A 189 2.40 -0.75 -8.76
N GLU A 190 3.18 -0.60 -9.83
CA GLU A 190 2.88 -1.24 -11.11
C GLU A 190 2.93 -2.77 -11.03
N LEU A 191 3.82 -3.36 -10.21
CA LEU A 191 3.83 -4.80 -9.95
C LEU A 191 2.54 -5.26 -9.25
N VAL A 192 2.11 -4.56 -8.19
CA VAL A 192 0.85 -4.85 -7.47
C VAL A 192 -0.34 -4.72 -8.43
N LYS A 193 -0.39 -3.64 -9.20
CA LYS A 193 -1.44 -3.37 -10.19
C LYS A 193 -1.50 -4.40 -11.30
N GLN A 194 -0.34 -4.87 -11.78
CA GLN A 194 -0.26 -5.91 -12.79
C GLN A 194 -0.86 -7.22 -12.28
N MET A 195 -0.48 -7.65 -11.07
CA MET A 195 -1.00 -8.89 -10.48
C MET A 195 -2.49 -8.79 -10.20
N TYR A 196 -2.94 -7.70 -9.59
CA TYR A 196 -4.37 -7.43 -9.35
C TYR A 196 -5.21 -7.51 -10.63
N ASN A 197 -4.80 -6.80 -11.68
CA ASN A 197 -5.53 -6.76 -12.94
C ASN A 197 -5.50 -8.11 -13.67
N CYS A 198 -4.44 -8.90 -13.50
CA CYS A 198 -4.38 -10.25 -14.04
C CYS A 198 -5.44 -11.15 -13.40
N HIS A 199 -5.53 -11.19 -12.06
CA HIS A 199 -6.57 -11.93 -11.34
C HIS A 199 -7.97 -11.43 -11.73
N LYS A 200 -8.19 -10.12 -11.71
CA LYS A 200 -9.46 -9.50 -12.13
C LYS A 200 -9.89 -9.97 -13.52
N LYS A 201 -8.97 -9.94 -14.48
CA LYS A 201 -9.25 -10.39 -15.86
C LYS A 201 -9.60 -11.87 -15.91
N ASN A 202 -8.89 -12.70 -15.15
CA ASN A 202 -9.11 -14.14 -15.16
C ASN A 202 -10.49 -14.53 -14.60
N LEU A 203 -11.00 -13.76 -13.64
CA LEU A 203 -12.26 -14.07 -12.96
C LEU A 203 -13.50 -13.43 -13.61
N ALA A 204 -13.32 -12.67 -14.68
CA ALA A 204 -14.40 -11.93 -15.37
C ALA A 204 -15.60 -12.78 -15.83
N LYS A 205 -15.41 -14.10 -16.01
CA LYS A 205 -16.45 -15.05 -16.46
C LYS A 205 -16.73 -16.19 -15.47
N SER A 206 -16.21 -16.10 -14.26
CA SER A 206 -16.29 -17.18 -13.27
C SER A 206 -17.71 -17.45 -12.73
N GLY A 207 -18.69 -16.63 -13.09
CA GLY A 207 -19.99 -16.61 -12.42
C GLY A 207 -19.89 -15.86 -11.09
N SER A 208 -21.03 -15.45 -10.54
CA SER A 208 -21.04 -14.56 -9.37
C SER A 208 -21.66 -15.22 -8.16
N LYS A 209 -20.86 -15.32 -7.09
CA LYS A 209 -21.31 -15.66 -5.73
C LYS A 209 -21.55 -14.38 -4.93
N ASN A 210 -22.49 -14.42 -4.00
CA ASN A 210 -22.79 -13.30 -3.13
C ASN A 210 -21.92 -13.37 -1.86
N ILE A 211 -21.17 -12.32 -1.59
CA ILE A 211 -20.37 -12.14 -0.39
C ILE A 211 -21.03 -11.07 0.46
N ALA A 212 -21.23 -11.33 1.75
CA ALA A 212 -21.50 -10.28 2.73
C ALA A 212 -20.26 -10.03 3.57
N TRP A 213 -19.98 -8.76 3.88
CA TRP A 213 -18.92 -8.36 4.79
C TRP A 213 -19.56 -7.80 6.06
N THR A 214 -19.27 -8.37 7.22
CA THR A 214 -19.98 -8.06 8.47
C THR A 214 -19.05 -7.63 9.58
N THR A 215 -19.57 -6.78 10.46
CA THR A 215 -18.96 -6.45 11.74
C THR A 215 -20.03 -6.36 12.82
N TYR A 216 -19.68 -6.68 14.06
CA TYR A 216 -20.60 -6.63 15.20
C TYR A 216 -20.10 -5.68 16.28
N ASP A 217 -20.96 -4.76 16.69
CA ASP A 217 -20.75 -3.93 17.87
C ASP A 217 -21.35 -4.64 19.10
N ALA A 218 -20.50 -5.08 20.02
CA ALA A 218 -20.94 -5.74 21.24
C ALA A 218 -21.58 -4.81 22.26
N VAL A 219 -21.29 -3.51 22.21
CA VAL A 219 -21.88 -2.51 23.11
C VAL A 219 -23.29 -2.18 22.64
N GLY A 220 -23.43 -1.78 21.38
CA GLY A 220 -24.71 -1.50 20.75
C GLY A 220 -25.55 -2.75 20.45
N LYS A 221 -24.95 -3.95 20.53
CA LYS A 221 -25.55 -5.23 20.15
C LYS A 221 -26.11 -5.22 18.72
N ALA A 222 -25.36 -4.58 17.82
CA ALA A 222 -25.79 -4.30 16.46
C ALA A 222 -24.86 -4.96 15.45
N TRP A 223 -25.44 -5.48 14.38
CA TRP A 223 -24.69 -5.99 13.23
C TRP A 223 -24.62 -4.92 12.15
N THR A 224 -23.49 -4.82 11.47
CA THR A 224 -23.35 -3.97 10.28
C THR A 224 -22.99 -4.85 9.10
N ILE A 225 -23.74 -4.75 8.01
CA ILE A 225 -23.27 -5.21 6.69
C ILE A 225 -22.51 -4.05 6.07
N ARG A 226 -21.21 -4.22 5.89
CA ARG A 226 -20.31 -3.19 5.37
C ARG A 226 -20.44 -3.07 3.85
N SER A 227 -20.42 -1.83 3.40
CA SER A 227 -20.26 -1.47 2.01
C SER A 227 -19.61 -0.09 1.92
N ASP A 228 -18.50 -0.06 1.20
CA ASP A 228 -17.72 1.11 0.85
C ASP A 228 -17.10 0.86 -0.54
N LYS A 229 -16.45 1.88 -1.11
CA LYS A 229 -15.92 1.78 -2.47
C LYS A 229 -14.83 0.70 -2.58
N TYR A 230 -14.03 0.53 -1.53
CA TYR A 230 -12.99 -0.49 -1.46
C TYR A 230 -13.61 -1.88 -1.57
N LEU A 231 -14.55 -2.23 -0.68
CA LEU A 231 -15.19 -3.53 -0.63
C LEU A 231 -16.03 -3.82 -1.89
N GLN A 232 -16.77 -2.84 -2.38
CA GLN A 232 -17.56 -2.98 -3.62
C GLN A 232 -16.64 -3.33 -4.80
N THR A 233 -15.53 -2.59 -4.95
CA THR A 233 -14.58 -2.82 -6.05
C THR A 233 -13.84 -4.14 -5.87
N LEU A 234 -13.35 -4.45 -4.66
CA LEU A 234 -12.61 -5.67 -4.37
C LEU A 234 -13.42 -6.93 -4.70
N VAL A 235 -14.66 -6.98 -4.19
CA VAL A 235 -15.55 -8.13 -4.39
C VAL A 235 -16.00 -8.23 -5.85
N HIS A 236 -16.31 -7.10 -6.49
CA HIS A 236 -16.66 -7.07 -7.91
C HIS A 236 -15.50 -7.57 -8.79
N ASP A 237 -14.30 -7.03 -8.57
CA ASP A 237 -13.12 -7.36 -9.39
C ASP A 237 -12.66 -8.80 -9.18
N ALA A 238 -12.94 -9.40 -8.02
CA ALA A 238 -12.74 -10.83 -7.79
C ALA A 238 -13.75 -11.73 -8.54
N GLY A 239 -14.80 -11.16 -9.16
CA GLY A 239 -15.86 -11.89 -9.88
C GLY A 239 -17.15 -12.11 -9.07
N MET A 240 -17.27 -11.53 -7.89
CA MET A 240 -18.38 -11.76 -6.95
C MET A 240 -19.30 -10.54 -6.84
N LYS A 241 -20.38 -10.68 -6.06
CA LYS A 241 -21.31 -9.58 -5.73
C LYS A 241 -21.28 -9.31 -4.25
N LEU A 242 -21.05 -8.05 -3.88
CA LEU A 242 -21.17 -7.63 -2.49
C LEU A 242 -22.65 -7.47 -2.15
N ILE A 243 -23.10 -8.10 -1.07
CA ILE A 243 -24.39 -7.80 -0.45
C ILE A 243 -24.24 -6.46 0.26
N ALA A 244 -24.88 -5.44 -0.29
CA ALA A 244 -24.89 -4.09 0.23
C ALA A 244 -26.32 -3.54 0.15
N PRO A 245 -27.10 -3.59 1.25
CA PRO A 245 -28.42 -2.99 1.29
C PRO A 245 -28.33 -1.51 0.88
N ASN A 246 -29.09 -1.12 -0.15
CA ASN A 246 -29.05 0.23 -0.75
C ASN A 246 -27.64 0.71 -1.18
N ASN A 247 -26.72 -0.21 -1.52
CA ASN A 247 -25.33 0.08 -1.89
C ASN A 247 -24.54 0.87 -0.82
N GLN A 248 -24.90 0.71 0.46
CA GLN A 248 -24.26 1.39 1.58
C GLN A 248 -24.12 0.49 2.81
N SER A 249 -23.19 0.84 3.70
CA SER A 249 -23.09 0.19 5.01
C SER A 249 -24.41 0.35 5.77
N THR A 250 -24.96 -0.76 6.26
CA THR A 250 -26.28 -0.77 6.93
C THR A 250 -26.19 -1.46 8.27
N ILE A 251 -26.68 -0.78 9.31
CA ILE A 251 -26.70 -1.25 10.70
C ILE A 251 -28.06 -1.90 10.99
N PHE A 252 -28.03 -3.07 11.61
CA PHE A 252 -29.17 -3.88 12.00
C PHE A 252 -29.17 -4.11 13.51
N GLN A 253 -30.20 -3.58 14.17
CA GLN A 253 -30.47 -3.83 15.60
C GLN A 253 -31.32 -5.10 15.78
N ASN A 254 -32.11 -5.45 14.76
CA ASN A 254 -32.97 -6.63 14.76
C ASN A 254 -32.29 -7.78 14.00
N THR A 255 -32.08 -8.90 14.70
CA THR A 255 -31.43 -10.09 14.12
C THR A 255 -32.25 -10.74 13.01
N THR A 256 -33.58 -10.59 13.00
CA THR A 256 -34.44 -11.09 11.91
C THR A 256 -34.22 -10.31 10.61
N GLU A 257 -34.06 -8.99 10.70
CA GLU A 257 -33.74 -8.15 9.54
C GLU A 257 -32.33 -8.42 9.04
N PHE A 258 -31.37 -8.59 9.96
CA PHE A 258 -30.01 -9.01 9.63
C PHE A 258 -29.99 -10.37 8.90
N HIS A 259 -30.75 -11.35 9.38
CA HIS A 259 -30.89 -12.66 8.71
C HIS A 259 -31.50 -12.53 7.32
N SER A 260 -32.52 -11.68 7.16
CA SER A 260 -33.14 -11.42 5.87
C SER A 260 -32.14 -10.81 4.89
N ALA A 261 -31.34 -9.84 5.34
CA ALA A 261 -30.30 -9.21 4.53
C ALA A 261 -29.20 -10.19 4.10
N LEU A 262 -28.86 -11.17 4.95
CA LEU A 262 -27.88 -12.22 4.64
C LEU A 262 -28.46 -13.45 3.96
N SER A 263 -29.76 -13.52 3.71
CA SER A 263 -30.44 -14.71 3.18
C SER A 263 -29.91 -15.19 1.83
N LYS A 264 -29.31 -14.28 1.04
CA LYS A 264 -28.73 -14.56 -0.28
C LYS A 264 -27.22 -14.74 -0.25
N ALA A 265 -26.57 -14.64 0.91
CA ALA A 265 -25.12 -14.77 1.02
C ALA A 265 -24.70 -16.22 0.76
N ASP A 266 -23.74 -16.40 -0.15
CA ASP A 266 -23.04 -17.67 -0.33
C ASP A 266 -21.84 -17.78 0.63
N PHE A 267 -21.22 -16.64 0.92
CA PHE A 267 -20.07 -16.48 1.81
C PHE A 267 -20.24 -15.25 2.71
N VAL A 268 -19.72 -15.33 3.93
CA VAL A 268 -19.65 -14.20 4.87
C VAL A 268 -18.21 -14.00 5.30
N ILE A 269 -17.71 -12.77 5.20
CA ILE A 269 -16.44 -12.34 5.79
C ILE A 269 -16.77 -11.45 6.97
N ASP A 270 -16.27 -11.80 8.15
CA ASP A 270 -16.45 -11.04 9.38
C ASP A 270 -15.14 -10.37 9.81
N ASP A 271 -15.16 -9.06 9.96
CA ASP A 271 -13.99 -8.27 10.41
C ASP A 271 -14.22 -7.64 11.79
N THR A 272 -15.11 -8.23 12.59
CA THR A 272 -15.37 -7.71 13.93
C THR A 272 -14.09 -7.70 14.77
N PRO A 273 -13.76 -6.58 15.46
CA PRO A 273 -12.59 -6.53 16.34
C PRO A 273 -12.63 -7.61 17.42
N ALA A 274 -11.50 -8.26 17.68
CA ALA A 274 -11.41 -9.29 18.72
C ALA A 274 -11.81 -8.78 20.10
N ALA A 275 -11.59 -7.49 20.39
CA ALA A 275 -11.98 -6.83 21.65
C ALA A 275 -13.50 -6.82 21.90
N ASN A 276 -14.32 -6.94 20.86
CA ASN A 276 -15.77 -7.04 21.02
C ASN A 276 -16.21 -8.39 21.58
N PHE A 277 -15.27 -9.32 21.81
CA PHE A 277 -15.57 -10.69 22.21
C PHE A 277 -14.56 -11.26 23.22
N LYS A 278 -14.90 -12.39 23.82
CA LYS A 278 -13.97 -13.14 24.69
C LYS A 278 -12.75 -13.57 23.89
N LYS A 279 -11.56 -13.54 24.52
CA LYS A 279 -10.16 -13.76 24.04
C LYS A 279 -9.89 -14.22 22.59
N ASP A 280 -10.70 -15.09 21.97
CA ASP A 280 -10.47 -15.64 20.63
C ASP A 280 -11.68 -15.59 19.66
N PHE A 281 -12.81 -15.00 20.09
CA PHE A 281 -14.14 -15.02 19.43
C PHE A 281 -14.42 -16.31 18.65
N ALA A 282 -14.94 -17.34 19.32
CA ALA A 282 -15.21 -18.61 18.66
C ALA A 282 -16.39 -18.49 17.67
N TYR A 283 -16.44 -19.36 16.67
CA TYR A 283 -17.57 -19.40 15.71
C TYR A 283 -18.93 -19.60 16.41
N THR A 284 -18.94 -20.30 17.53
CA THR A 284 -20.14 -20.45 18.37
C THR A 284 -20.60 -19.14 19.00
N ASP A 285 -19.68 -18.24 19.33
CA ASP A 285 -20.01 -16.90 19.83
C ASP A 285 -20.55 -16.03 18.69
N TRP A 286 -20.02 -16.16 17.47
CA TRP A 286 -20.56 -15.49 16.28
C TRP A 286 -22.01 -15.92 15.99
N LEU A 287 -22.28 -17.24 16.02
CA LEU A 287 -23.64 -17.76 15.86
C LEU A 287 -24.58 -17.24 16.95
N LYS A 288 -24.12 -17.15 18.20
CA LYS A 288 -24.92 -16.60 19.32
C LYS A 288 -25.19 -15.11 19.15
N ALA A 289 -24.17 -14.32 18.81
CA ALA A 289 -24.31 -12.88 18.57
C ALA A 289 -25.25 -12.61 17.38
N GLY A 290 -25.21 -13.46 16.35
CA GLY A 290 -26.14 -13.42 15.23
C GLY A 290 -27.51 -14.03 15.54
N ALA A 291 -27.77 -14.63 16.71
CA ALA A 291 -28.98 -15.40 17.01
C ALA A 291 -29.30 -16.53 16.00
N TYR A 292 -28.28 -17.12 15.38
CA TYR A 292 -28.43 -18.24 14.46
C TYR A 292 -28.64 -19.57 15.21
N LYS A 293 -29.57 -20.39 14.71
CA LYS A 293 -29.83 -21.75 15.20
C LYS A 293 -29.22 -22.79 14.25
N PRO A 294 -28.53 -23.85 14.74
CA PRO A 294 -27.85 -24.83 13.89
C PRO A 294 -28.75 -25.53 12.85
N ASN A 295 -30.06 -25.67 13.13
CA ASN A 295 -30.97 -26.52 12.34
C ASN A 295 -31.80 -25.76 11.30
N ASN A 296 -31.70 -24.43 11.20
CA ASN A 296 -32.44 -23.60 10.24
C ASN A 296 -31.56 -22.46 9.72
N ALA A 297 -30.34 -22.80 9.33
CA ALA A 297 -29.31 -21.83 9.05
C ALA A 297 -29.20 -21.56 7.54
N ALA A 298 -28.87 -20.32 7.18
CA ALA A 298 -28.60 -19.93 5.81
C ALA A 298 -27.55 -20.85 5.14
N SER A 299 -27.55 -20.92 3.80
CA SER A 299 -26.66 -21.81 3.02
C SER A 299 -25.20 -21.66 3.42
N PHE A 300 -24.72 -20.42 3.59
CA PHE A 300 -23.35 -20.15 4.01
C PHE A 300 -23.01 -20.74 5.40
N ILE A 301 -23.98 -20.87 6.31
CA ILE A 301 -23.77 -21.51 7.62
C ILE A 301 -23.72 -23.03 7.46
N ALA A 302 -24.66 -23.60 6.69
CA ALA A 302 -24.71 -25.03 6.42
C ALA A 302 -23.42 -25.52 5.74
N LEU A 303 -22.86 -24.72 4.83
CA LEU A 303 -21.61 -24.98 4.12
C LEU A 303 -20.36 -24.53 4.88
N LYS A 304 -20.50 -23.90 6.06
CA LYS A 304 -19.38 -23.35 6.84
C LYS A 304 -18.53 -22.34 6.07
N ASN A 305 -19.18 -21.51 5.25
CA ASN A 305 -18.60 -20.42 4.47
C ASN A 305 -18.60 -19.09 5.24
N VAL A 306 -18.18 -19.14 6.52
CA VAL A 306 -17.93 -17.92 7.31
C VAL A 306 -16.43 -17.81 7.55
N PHE A 307 -15.87 -16.66 7.18
CA PHE A 307 -14.47 -16.33 7.21
C PHE A 307 -14.22 -15.13 8.12
N ARG A 308 -12.98 -14.97 8.58
CA ARG A 308 -12.55 -13.76 9.30
C ARG A 308 -11.24 -13.21 8.76
N THR A 309 -11.01 -11.91 8.92
CA THR A 309 -9.79 -11.21 8.47
C THR A 309 -8.59 -11.35 9.42
N ASP A 310 -8.71 -12.21 10.42
CA ASP A 310 -7.74 -12.43 11.50
C ASP A 310 -6.98 -13.76 11.35
N LEU A 311 -6.68 -14.21 10.12
CA LEU A 311 -5.83 -15.39 9.91
C LEU A 311 -4.51 -15.29 10.65
N LEU A 312 -3.99 -14.07 10.77
CA LEU A 312 -2.81 -13.73 11.54
C LEU A 312 -3.22 -13.00 12.83
N ILE A 313 -2.69 -13.44 13.96
CA ILE A 313 -2.89 -12.85 15.29
C ILE A 313 -2.40 -11.41 15.25
N ASN A 314 -3.11 -10.55 15.99
CA ASN A 314 -3.04 -9.08 15.94
C ASN A 314 -3.65 -8.44 14.67
N ALA A 315 -4.42 -9.21 13.88
CA ALA A 315 -5.22 -8.75 12.74
C ALA A 315 -4.41 -7.91 11.74
N ASP A 316 -3.64 -8.60 10.90
CA ASP A 316 -2.78 -7.97 9.90
C ASP A 316 -3.55 -7.27 8.77
N TRP A 317 -4.80 -7.67 8.53
CA TRP A 317 -5.62 -7.11 7.45
C TRP A 317 -5.80 -5.59 7.55
N PRO A 318 -6.37 -5.01 8.64
CA PRO A 318 -6.54 -3.55 8.79
C PRO A 318 -5.29 -2.70 8.55
N ILE A 319 -4.10 -3.30 8.68
CA ILE A 319 -2.83 -2.60 8.48
C ILE A 319 -2.32 -2.81 7.05
N ARG A 320 -2.40 -4.02 6.49
CA ARG A 320 -1.68 -4.36 5.25
C ARG A 320 -2.47 -4.38 3.97
N HIS A 321 -3.79 -4.50 4.04
CA HIS A 321 -4.58 -4.69 2.83
C HIS A 321 -4.41 -3.51 1.86
N SER A 322 -4.29 -2.29 2.39
CA SER A 322 -4.16 -1.06 1.59
C SER A 322 -2.92 -1.07 0.70
N ALA A 323 -1.81 -1.67 1.15
CA ALA A 323 -0.56 -1.72 0.39
C ALA A 323 -0.47 -2.89 -0.60
N ARG A 324 -1.34 -3.89 -0.48
CA ARG A 324 -1.25 -5.17 -1.21
C ARG A 324 -2.62 -5.59 -1.75
N ALA A 325 -3.20 -4.75 -2.60
CA ALA A 325 -4.46 -5.03 -3.28
C ALA A 325 -4.43 -6.36 -4.03
N ASP A 326 -3.28 -6.74 -4.59
CA ASP A 326 -3.03 -8.01 -5.28
C ASP A 326 -3.30 -9.22 -4.36
N LEU A 327 -2.83 -9.20 -3.12
CA LEU A 327 -3.14 -10.26 -2.15
C LEU A 327 -4.59 -10.21 -1.71
N ALA A 328 -5.20 -9.01 -1.67
CA ALA A 328 -6.57 -8.85 -1.17
C ALA A 328 -7.56 -9.47 -2.12
N ILE A 329 -7.37 -9.24 -3.42
CA ILE A 329 -8.20 -9.87 -4.45
C ILE A 329 -7.95 -11.38 -4.48
N SER A 330 -6.70 -11.83 -4.37
CA SER A 330 -6.38 -13.26 -4.35
C SER A 330 -7.06 -13.97 -3.16
N ASP A 331 -7.03 -13.43 -1.95
CA ASP A 331 -7.72 -14.02 -0.80
C ASP A 331 -9.24 -14.17 -1.04
N VAL A 332 -9.89 -13.12 -1.55
CA VAL A 332 -11.34 -13.16 -1.86
C VAL A 332 -11.64 -14.19 -2.97
N ILE A 333 -10.80 -14.28 -4.00
CA ILE A 333 -10.94 -15.26 -5.07
C ILE A 333 -10.83 -16.67 -4.51
N HIS A 334 -9.78 -16.99 -3.76
CA HIS A 334 -9.51 -18.34 -3.28
C HIS A 334 -10.45 -18.78 -2.15
N MET A 335 -11.06 -17.82 -1.44
CA MET A 335 -12.18 -18.11 -0.53
C MET A 335 -13.34 -18.77 -1.27
N VAL A 336 -13.64 -18.32 -2.50
CA VAL A 336 -14.82 -18.76 -3.28
C VAL A 336 -14.47 -19.85 -4.29
N TYR A 337 -13.35 -19.69 -4.98
CA TYR A 337 -12.86 -20.51 -6.08
C TYR A 337 -11.50 -21.10 -5.73
N ASN A 338 -11.45 -21.98 -4.73
CA ASN A 338 -10.21 -22.59 -4.25
C ASN A 338 -9.49 -23.50 -5.27
N THR A 339 -10.08 -23.76 -6.43
CA THR A 339 -9.47 -24.46 -7.57
C THR A 339 -8.80 -23.53 -8.57
N TYR A 340 -9.08 -22.23 -8.51
CA TYR A 340 -8.25 -21.21 -9.12
C TYR A 340 -6.93 -21.19 -8.35
N GLU A 341 -5.79 -21.38 -9.03
CA GLU A 341 -4.44 -21.39 -8.43
C GLU A 341 -4.34 -22.20 -7.11
N PRO A 342 -4.53 -23.53 -7.15
CA PRO A 342 -4.73 -24.36 -5.96
C PRO A 342 -3.54 -24.39 -4.98
N SER A 343 -2.37 -23.90 -5.39
CA SER A 343 -1.20 -23.74 -4.52
C SER A 343 -1.18 -22.44 -3.70
N TYR A 344 -2.10 -21.52 -3.96
CA TYR A 344 -2.18 -20.26 -3.25
C TYR A 344 -2.56 -20.48 -1.79
N ASN A 345 -1.90 -19.75 -0.90
CA ASN A 345 -2.22 -19.73 0.51
C ASN A 345 -2.81 -18.38 0.87
N MET A 346 -4.00 -18.38 1.49
CA MET A 346 -4.62 -17.16 1.98
C MET A 346 -3.71 -16.43 2.97
N ASN A 347 -3.66 -15.10 2.86
CA ASN A 347 -2.82 -14.23 3.67
C ASN A 347 -3.55 -13.70 4.91
N TRP A 348 -4.84 -13.44 4.79
CA TRP A 348 -5.64 -12.76 5.80
C TRP A 348 -6.96 -13.44 6.12
N LEU A 349 -7.57 -14.13 5.15
CA LEU A 349 -8.85 -14.80 5.37
C LEU A 349 -8.67 -16.17 6.06
N ARG A 350 -9.27 -16.29 7.24
CA ARG A 350 -9.33 -17.51 8.05
C ARG A 350 -10.64 -18.22 7.83
N THR A 351 -10.61 -19.53 7.59
CA THR A 351 -11.80 -20.41 7.53
C THR A 351 -12.41 -20.59 8.92
N PHE A 352 -13.07 -19.55 9.40
CA PHE A 352 -13.52 -19.39 10.78
C PHE A 352 -14.57 -20.43 11.20
N ALA A 353 -15.59 -20.65 10.37
CA ALA A 353 -16.62 -21.67 10.62
C ALA A 353 -16.09 -23.11 10.54
N GLN A 354 -14.89 -23.31 9.96
CA GLN A 354 -14.19 -24.59 9.91
C GLN A 354 -13.19 -24.75 11.06
N MET A 355 -13.25 -23.86 12.07
CA MET A 355 -12.43 -23.87 13.29
C MET A 355 -10.92 -23.74 13.03
N LYS A 356 -10.51 -23.18 11.89
CA LYS A 356 -9.11 -22.84 11.65
C LYS A 356 -8.68 -21.80 12.68
N ARG A 357 -7.55 -22.03 13.34
CA ARG A 357 -6.95 -21.10 14.31
C ARG A 357 -6.14 -20.03 13.61
N SER A 358 -6.05 -18.87 14.23
CA SER A 358 -5.13 -17.82 13.79
C SER A 358 -3.67 -18.26 14.01
N GLY A 359 -2.79 -17.89 13.09
CA GLY A 359 -1.35 -18.10 13.19
C GLY A 359 -0.64 -16.84 13.66
N PHE A 360 0.64 -16.94 14.03
CA PHE A 360 1.47 -15.78 14.35
C PHE A 360 2.33 -15.39 13.15
N VAL A 361 2.46 -14.09 12.89
CA VAL A 361 3.56 -13.58 12.08
C VAL A 361 4.80 -13.56 12.96
N SER A 362 5.88 -14.14 12.48
CA SER A 362 7.18 -14.10 13.13
C SER A 362 8.24 -13.73 12.10
N SER A 363 9.41 -13.29 12.54
CA SER A 363 10.55 -13.08 11.64
C SER A 363 10.94 -14.34 10.83
N LYS A 364 10.56 -15.55 11.30
CA LYS A 364 10.80 -16.82 10.59
C LYS A 364 9.78 -17.09 9.49
N THR A 365 8.54 -16.64 9.67
CA THR A 365 7.43 -16.89 8.74
C THR A 365 7.17 -15.71 7.80
N TYR A 366 7.74 -14.54 8.11
CA TYR A 366 7.61 -13.35 7.29
C TYR A 366 8.65 -13.35 6.15
N PRO A 367 8.27 -13.11 4.88
CA PRO A 367 9.15 -13.37 3.73
C PRO A 367 10.49 -12.64 3.77
N SER A 368 10.52 -11.40 4.25
CA SER A 368 11.74 -10.62 4.51
C SER A 368 11.36 -9.29 5.19
N CYS A 369 12.30 -8.66 5.89
CA CYS A 369 12.18 -7.27 6.37
C CYS A 369 13.18 -6.30 5.71
N THR A 370 14.07 -6.81 4.86
CA THR A 370 15.15 -6.03 4.25
C THR A 370 15.08 -6.01 2.72
N ASN A 371 14.40 -6.99 2.12
CA ASN A 371 14.21 -7.10 0.68
C ASN A 371 12.71 -7.25 0.40
N PRO A 372 12.07 -6.36 -0.38
CA PRO A 372 10.65 -6.46 -0.70
C PRO A 372 10.36 -7.48 -1.79
N VAL A 373 11.33 -7.92 -2.57
CA VAL A 373 11.13 -8.87 -3.69
C VAL A 373 10.45 -10.16 -3.21
N PRO A 374 10.90 -10.83 -2.13
CA PRO A 374 10.19 -12.00 -1.59
C PRO A 374 8.76 -11.70 -1.14
N ARG A 375 8.46 -10.47 -0.70
CA ARG A 375 7.10 -10.06 -0.31
C ARG A 375 6.23 -9.81 -1.54
N ILE A 376 6.76 -9.19 -2.58
CA ILE A 376 6.03 -8.89 -3.82
C ILE A 376 5.75 -10.19 -4.59
N ASN A 377 6.73 -11.09 -4.67
CA ASN A 377 6.64 -12.35 -5.40
C ASN A 377 5.80 -13.44 -4.69
N THR A 378 5.13 -13.14 -3.57
CA THR A 378 4.23 -14.11 -2.92
C THR A 378 2.95 -14.37 -3.72
N ASN A 379 2.62 -13.49 -4.66
CA ASN A 379 1.44 -13.59 -5.50
C ASN A 379 1.85 -13.57 -6.97
N ILE A 380 1.59 -14.66 -7.67
CA ILE A 380 1.90 -14.78 -9.09
C ILE A 380 0.60 -15.18 -9.77
N CYS A 381 0.12 -14.34 -10.66
CA CYS A 381 -0.97 -14.69 -11.55
C CYS A 381 -0.44 -15.56 -12.69
N SER A 382 -0.63 -16.88 -12.56
CA SER A 382 -0.08 -17.89 -13.46
C SER A 382 -1.15 -18.58 -14.30
N MET A 383 -2.40 -18.55 -13.84
CA MET A 383 -3.53 -19.15 -14.55
C MET A 383 -4.10 -18.21 -15.62
N GLY A 384 -4.80 -18.78 -16.59
CA GLY A 384 -5.59 -18.02 -17.57
C GLY A 384 -7.01 -17.72 -17.07
N PRO A 385 -7.92 -17.29 -17.96
CA PRO A 385 -9.34 -17.13 -17.66
C PRO A 385 -9.93 -18.37 -16.99
N PHE A 386 -10.68 -18.15 -15.90
CA PHE A 386 -11.23 -19.19 -15.04
C PHE A 386 -12.74 -19.33 -15.21
N GLU A 387 -13.17 -20.56 -15.48
CA GLU A 387 -14.58 -20.94 -15.63
C GLU A 387 -14.88 -22.17 -14.76
N PRO A 388 -15.48 -22.00 -13.56
CA PRO A 388 -15.59 -23.07 -12.55
C PRO A 388 -16.49 -24.25 -12.96
N ASN A 389 -17.29 -24.11 -14.02
CA ASN A 389 -18.18 -25.15 -14.53
C ASN A 389 -17.79 -25.62 -15.95
N SER A 390 -16.62 -25.23 -16.46
CA SER A 390 -16.17 -25.75 -17.75
C SER A 390 -15.81 -27.23 -17.58
N THR A 391 -16.44 -28.09 -18.40
CA THR A 391 -16.14 -29.52 -18.49
C THR A 391 -14.82 -29.81 -19.20
N ASP A 392 -14.07 -28.77 -19.60
CA ASP A 392 -12.75 -28.92 -20.20
C ASP A 392 -11.69 -29.25 -19.13
N ILE A 393 -11.66 -30.53 -18.76
CA ILE A 393 -10.63 -31.16 -17.90
C ILE A 393 -9.22 -31.08 -18.53
N ASN A 394 -9.05 -30.47 -19.72
CA ASN A 394 -7.78 -30.39 -20.42
C ASN A 394 -7.04 -29.03 -20.30
N ALA A 395 -7.53 -28.07 -19.52
CA ALA A 395 -6.86 -26.77 -19.38
C ALA A 395 -5.72 -26.73 -18.33
N ALA A 396 -5.48 -27.84 -17.62
CA ALA A 396 -4.28 -28.03 -16.81
C ALA A 396 -3.29 -28.91 -17.60
N ASN A 397 -2.19 -28.31 -18.09
CA ASN A 397 -1.09 -28.92 -18.85
C ASN A 397 -1.12 -28.77 -20.39
N THR A 398 -1.22 -27.56 -20.91
CA THR A 398 -0.62 -27.26 -22.23
C THR A 398 0.06 -25.90 -22.25
N ALA A 399 1.06 -25.73 -21.40
CA ALA A 399 2.11 -24.74 -21.63
C ALA A 399 3.14 -25.34 -22.60
N THR A 400 2.80 -25.42 -23.90
CA THR A 400 3.78 -25.71 -24.95
C THR A 400 3.58 -24.78 -26.13
N SER A 401 4.46 -23.78 -26.18
CA SER A 401 5.12 -23.19 -27.35
C SER A 401 4.36 -23.11 -28.69
N ASN A 402 4.18 -21.85 -29.12
CA ASN A 402 4.06 -21.32 -30.50
C ASN A 402 2.68 -20.79 -30.91
N LYS A 403 2.50 -19.46 -30.80
CA LYS A 403 2.30 -18.54 -31.95
C LYS A 403 2.00 -17.11 -31.48
N GLY A 404 2.77 -16.16 -32.04
CA GLY A 404 2.32 -14.79 -32.36
C GLY A 404 2.05 -13.84 -31.19
N LEU A 405 3.08 -13.13 -30.74
CA LEU A 405 2.92 -11.94 -29.90
C LEU A 405 2.17 -10.83 -30.67
N SER A 406 0.98 -10.49 -30.18
CA SER A 406 0.24 -9.29 -30.55
C SER A 406 1.04 -8.03 -30.17
N THR A 407 1.04 -7.05 -31.06
CA THR A 407 1.90 -5.86 -31.13
C THR A 407 1.74 -4.87 -29.95
N GLY A 408 0.93 -5.17 -28.94
CA GLY A 408 0.83 -4.41 -27.68
C GLY A 408 1.64 -4.96 -26.49
N GLY A 409 2.33 -6.11 -26.64
CA GLY A 409 3.03 -6.82 -25.56
C GLY A 409 4.57 -6.81 -25.62
N LYS A 410 5.17 -5.81 -26.27
CA LYS A 410 6.64 -5.69 -26.44
C LYS A 410 7.31 -4.66 -25.53
N VAL A 411 6.62 -4.13 -24.54
CA VAL A 411 7.22 -3.33 -23.46
C VAL A 411 6.83 -3.98 -22.14
N GLY A 412 7.80 -4.57 -21.43
CA GLY A 412 7.62 -4.94 -20.01
C GLY A 412 7.95 -6.38 -19.59
N ILE A 413 8.43 -7.27 -20.46
CA ILE A 413 9.02 -8.55 -20.00
C ILE A 413 10.40 -8.77 -20.65
N ALA A 414 11.40 -8.26 -19.97
CA ALA A 414 12.76 -8.80 -19.89
C ALA A 414 13.30 -8.23 -18.56
N ILE A 415 13.52 -9.01 -17.50
CA ILE A 415 14.82 -9.64 -17.18
C ILE A 415 16.00 -8.64 -17.03
N GLY A 416 15.77 -7.33 -17.21
CA GLY A 416 16.80 -6.28 -17.21
C GLY A 416 17.23 -5.76 -15.84
N VAL A 417 16.44 -5.92 -14.78
CA VAL A 417 16.80 -5.36 -13.45
C VAL A 417 17.75 -6.28 -12.67
N ILE A 418 17.72 -7.61 -12.89
CA ILE A 418 18.63 -8.54 -12.20
C ILE A 418 20.08 -8.43 -12.75
N ILE A 419 20.26 -8.02 -14.01
CA ILE A 419 21.59 -7.76 -14.60
C ILE A 419 22.04 -6.31 -14.32
N GLY A 420 21.11 -5.34 -14.26
CA GLY A 420 21.41 -3.95 -13.94
C GLY A 420 22.00 -3.75 -12.54
N VAL A 421 21.49 -4.48 -11.53
CA VAL A 421 22.02 -4.40 -10.15
C VAL A 421 23.41 -5.05 -10.03
N ALA A 422 23.69 -6.13 -10.77
CA ALA A 422 25.03 -6.72 -10.81
C ALA A 422 26.07 -5.82 -11.52
N ALA A 423 25.66 -5.11 -12.58
CA ALA A 423 26.54 -4.18 -13.30
C ALA A 423 26.84 -2.90 -12.49
N LEU A 424 25.88 -2.39 -11.69
CA LEU A 424 26.07 -1.23 -10.83
C LEU A 424 26.98 -1.52 -9.63
N VAL A 425 26.91 -2.73 -9.06
CA VAL A 425 27.83 -3.17 -8.00
C VAL A 425 29.25 -3.38 -8.54
N ALA A 426 29.42 -3.94 -9.75
CA ALA A 426 30.73 -4.10 -10.37
C ALA A 426 31.40 -2.76 -10.73
N PHE A 427 30.64 -1.77 -11.23
CA PHE A 427 31.17 -0.44 -11.56
C PHE A 427 31.48 0.40 -10.30
N GLY A 428 30.68 0.26 -9.24
CA GLY A 428 30.94 0.90 -7.94
C GLY A 428 32.23 0.40 -7.28
N VAL A 429 32.48 -0.91 -7.30
CA VAL A 429 33.70 -1.52 -6.75
C VAL A 429 34.94 -1.18 -7.60
N PHE A 430 34.82 -1.06 -8.93
CA PHE A 430 35.92 -0.68 -9.80
C PHE A 430 36.35 0.79 -9.65
N LYS A 431 35.40 1.72 -9.39
CA LYS A 431 35.75 3.12 -9.10
C LYS A 431 36.29 3.31 -7.68
N TYR A 432 35.84 2.52 -6.71
CA TYR A 432 36.33 2.57 -5.33
C TYR A 432 37.78 2.06 -5.21
N LYS A 433 38.17 1.02 -5.96
CA LYS A 433 39.57 0.55 -6.01
C LYS A 433 40.56 1.48 -6.72
N ARG A 434 40.09 2.52 -7.44
CA ARG A 434 40.96 3.49 -8.15
C ARG A 434 41.16 4.80 -7.40
N ARG A 435 40.54 5.00 -6.24
CA ARG A 435 40.70 6.20 -5.40
C ARG A 435 41.01 5.81 -3.96
N GLY A 436 42.26 6.01 -3.55
CA GLY A 436 42.67 5.98 -2.15
C GLY A 436 43.62 4.85 -1.80
N LYS A 437 44.92 5.03 -2.09
CA LYS A 437 45.96 4.37 -1.30
C LYS A 437 45.85 4.91 0.13
N PRO A 438 45.84 4.07 1.18
CA PRO A 438 45.92 4.56 2.55
C PRO A 438 47.33 5.12 2.80
N VAL A 439 47.40 6.33 3.35
CA VAL A 439 48.61 6.88 3.96
C VAL A 439 48.72 6.26 5.36
N GLU A 440 49.91 5.74 5.67
CA GLU A 440 50.26 5.15 6.96
C GLU A 440 50.15 6.17 8.10
N GLY A 441 49.68 5.70 9.26
CA GLY A 441 49.61 6.47 10.51
C GLY A 441 49.44 5.56 11.71
N THR A 442 50.58 5.07 12.22
CA THR A 442 50.94 4.68 13.59
C THR A 442 49.87 4.16 14.57
N PHE A 443 50.12 2.94 15.04
CA PHE A 443 49.54 2.25 16.19
C PHE A 443 49.69 3.01 17.51
N VAL A 444 48.64 2.98 18.34
CA VAL A 444 48.75 2.95 19.81
C VAL A 444 47.74 1.92 20.34
N LYS A 445 48.24 0.90 21.07
CA LYS A 445 47.45 0.04 21.96
C LYS A 445 47.39 0.71 23.33
N MET A 446 46.26 0.63 24.03
CA MET A 446 46.26 0.56 25.49
C MET A 446 44.97 -0.09 26.00
N ASN A 447 45.12 -1.28 26.59
CA ASN A 447 44.42 -1.56 27.84
C ASN A 447 44.98 -0.57 28.86
N ASP A 448 44.12 0.26 29.44
CA ASP A 448 44.09 0.62 30.86
C ASP A 448 43.03 1.71 31.08
N ILE A 449 42.16 1.45 32.06
CA ILE A 449 40.97 2.17 32.59
C ILE A 449 39.62 1.73 32.02
#